data_AF-A0A7C5LN33-F1
#
_entry.id   AF-A0A7C5LN33-F1
#
_cell.length_a   1.000
_cell.length_b   1.000
_cell.length_c   1.000
_cell.angle_alpha   90.00
_cell.angle_beta   90.00
_cell.angle_gamma   90.00
#
_symmetry.space_group_name_H-M   'P 1'
#
loop_
_entity.id
_entity.type
_entity.pdbx_description
1 polymer ?
#
loop_
_entity_poly.entity_id
_entity_poly.type
_entity_poly.pdbx_seq_one_letter_code
_entity_poly.pdbx_strand_id
1 'polypeptide(L)'
;MKWVKRILAVVLLVIAAFFIWNWFFGPLKAKRQYAQFAKAMASCTPLEQTVTAMLRGLTLTRSVKGPDGDTCGVELQTPAPFPQFLVCDLPLDQMPELAASFLKQNDNIGPFGITRVYIDIASDDPWQVAMNSAACRIEER
;
A
#
# COMPACT_ATOMS: atom_id res chain seq x y z
N MET A 1 -10.05 -46.56 4.62
CA MET A 1 -9.19 -45.87 5.62
C MET A 1 -7.83 -45.39 5.11
N LYS A 2 -7.00 -46.21 4.46
CA LYS A 2 -5.65 -45.79 3.96
C LYS A 2 -5.71 -44.64 2.93
N TRP A 3 -6.70 -44.66 2.04
CA TRP A 3 -6.92 -43.61 1.03
C TRP A 3 -7.34 -42.26 1.63
N VAL A 4 -8.22 -42.26 2.62
CA VAL A 4 -8.65 -41.03 3.34
C VAL A 4 -7.46 -40.37 4.04
N LYS A 5 -6.59 -41.15 4.71
CA LYS A 5 -5.37 -40.63 5.35
C LYS A 5 -4.37 -40.03 4.33
N ARG A 6 -4.25 -40.65 3.14
CA ARG A 6 -3.39 -40.12 2.05
C ARG A 6 -3.94 -38.83 1.47
N ILE A 7 -5.24 -38.75 1.23
CA ILE A 7 -5.89 -37.52 0.72
C ILE A 7 -5.73 -36.38 1.74
N LEU A 8 -5.98 -36.65 3.02
CA LEU A 8 -5.80 -35.65 4.08
C LEU A 8 -4.35 -35.14 4.16
N ALA A 9 -3.37 -36.04 4.05
CA ALA A 9 -1.95 -35.68 4.05
C ALA A 9 -1.56 -34.82 2.83
N VAL A 10 -2.08 -35.14 1.64
CA VAL A 10 -1.83 -34.35 0.42
C VAL A 10 -2.48 -32.96 0.53
N VAL A 11 -3.72 -32.87 1.03
CA VAL A 11 -4.39 -31.58 1.24
C VAL A 11 -3.62 -30.72 2.23
N LEU A 12 -3.18 -31.29 3.36
CA LEU A 12 -2.37 -30.57 4.35
C LEU A 12 -1.04 -30.09 3.77
N LEU A 13 -0.38 -30.88 2.92
CA LEU A 13 0.85 -30.48 2.23
C LEU A 13 0.62 -29.33 1.25
N VAL A 14 -0.47 -29.36 0.49
CA VAL A 14 -0.84 -28.27 -0.45
C VAL A 14 -1.12 -26.98 0.32
N ILE A 15 -1.86 -27.07 1.43
CA ILE A 15 -2.14 -25.93 2.30
C ILE A 15 -0.84 -25.36 2.89
N ALA A 16 0.03 -26.22 3.43
CA ALA A 16 1.33 -25.80 3.98
C ALA A 16 2.21 -25.13 2.92
N ALA A 17 2.30 -25.71 1.72
CA ALA A 17 3.04 -25.13 0.59
C ALA A 17 2.48 -23.76 0.19
N PHE A 18 1.16 -23.60 0.19
CA PHE A 18 0.51 -22.31 -0.07
C PHE A 18 0.87 -21.25 0.97
N PHE A 19 0.86 -21.60 2.26
CA PHE A 19 1.25 -20.67 3.33
C PHE A 19 2.73 -20.31 3.26
N ILE A 20 3.62 -21.28 3.00
CA ILE A 20 5.06 -21.03 2.83
C ILE A 20 5.30 -20.10 1.64
N TRP A 21 4.67 -20.36 0.50
CA TRP A 21 4.79 -19.51 -0.69
C TRP A 21 4.35 -18.07 -0.38
N ASN A 22 3.19 -17.88 0.25
CA ASN A 22 2.70 -16.55 0.60
C ASN A 22 3.57 -15.85 1.65
N TRP A 23 4.17 -16.59 2.59
CA TRP A 23 5.08 -16.04 3.59
C TRP A 23 6.30 -15.38 2.95
N PHE A 24 6.89 -16.03 1.94
CA PHE A 24 8.09 -15.52 1.26
C PHE A 24 7.78 -14.48 0.17
N PHE A 25 6.82 -14.77 -0.72
CA PHE A 25 6.56 -13.92 -1.89
C PHE A 25 5.59 -12.77 -1.58
N GLY A 26 4.75 -12.88 -0.56
CA GLY A 26 3.84 -11.83 -0.13
C GLY A 26 4.56 -10.53 0.23
N PRO A 27 5.52 -10.53 1.18
CA PRO A 27 6.31 -9.35 1.53
C PRO A 27 7.08 -8.77 0.35
N LEU A 28 7.66 -9.63 -0.50
CA LEU A 28 8.42 -9.20 -1.68
C LEU A 28 7.52 -8.45 -2.67
N LYS A 29 6.31 -8.97 -2.94
CA LYS A 29 5.32 -8.33 -3.80
C LYS A 29 4.88 -6.98 -3.22
N ALA A 30 4.56 -6.93 -1.92
CA ALA A 30 4.14 -5.70 -1.25
C ALA A 30 5.25 -4.62 -1.32
N LYS A 31 6.50 -4.97 -0.97
CA LYS A 31 7.65 -4.06 -1.05
C LYS A 31 7.86 -3.51 -2.46
N ARG A 32 7.71 -4.35 -3.49
CA ARG A 32 7.78 -3.91 -4.90
C ARG A 32 6.67 -2.94 -5.26
N GLN A 33 5.43 -3.20 -4.83
CA GLN A 33 4.31 -2.30 -5.11
C GLN A 33 4.54 -0.93 -4.47
N TYR A 34 4.96 -0.88 -3.20
CA TYR A 34 5.31 0.36 -2.52
C TYR A 34 6.48 1.09 -3.18
N ALA A 35 7.54 0.38 -3.57
CA ALA A 35 8.66 0.97 -4.29
C ALA A 35 8.26 1.58 -5.64
N GLN A 36 7.36 0.92 -6.38
CA GLN A 36 6.81 1.46 -7.63
C GLN A 36 5.97 2.72 -7.39
N PHE A 37 5.14 2.72 -6.33
CA PHE A 37 4.36 3.91 -5.98
C PHE A 37 5.25 5.08 -5.57
N ALA A 38 6.21 4.84 -4.68
CA ALA A 38 7.18 5.84 -4.26
C ALA A 38 7.95 6.42 -5.47
N LYS A 39 8.37 5.55 -6.40
CA LYS A 39 9.04 5.99 -7.63
C LYS A 39 8.13 6.89 -8.46
N ALA A 40 6.88 6.50 -8.66
CA ALA A 40 5.93 7.30 -9.42
C ALA A 40 5.61 8.63 -8.73
N MET A 41 5.55 8.64 -7.41
CA MET A 41 5.38 9.84 -6.60
C MET A 41 6.58 10.77 -6.75
N ALA A 42 7.81 10.26 -6.64
CA ALA A 42 9.05 11.04 -6.78
C ALA A 42 9.16 11.74 -8.15
N SER A 43 8.73 11.08 -9.23
CA SER A 43 8.73 11.64 -10.58
C SER A 43 7.41 12.29 -10.98
N CYS A 44 6.44 12.34 -10.07
CA CYS A 44 5.05 12.73 -10.35
C CYS A 44 4.49 12.09 -11.65
N THR A 45 4.80 10.83 -11.90
CA THR A 45 4.32 10.12 -13.09
C THR A 45 2.98 9.44 -12.79
N PRO A 46 2.00 9.51 -13.69
CA PRO A 46 0.72 8.84 -13.51
C PRO A 46 0.88 7.35 -13.23
N LEU A 47 0.26 6.90 -12.14
CA LEU A 47 0.27 5.50 -11.73
C LEU A 47 -0.97 5.21 -10.91
N GLU A 48 -1.74 4.20 -11.28
CA GLU A 48 -2.83 3.66 -10.48
C GLU A 48 -2.46 2.26 -9.97
N GLN A 49 -2.65 2.03 -8.68
CA GLN A 49 -2.37 0.75 -8.05
C GLN A 49 -3.48 0.35 -7.09
N THR A 50 -4.01 -0.84 -7.32
CA THR A 50 -4.89 -1.52 -6.37
C THR A 50 -4.08 -2.54 -5.57
N VAL A 51 -4.02 -2.36 -4.25
CA VAL A 51 -3.32 -3.24 -3.32
C VAL A 51 -4.35 -4.04 -2.53
N THR A 52 -4.36 -5.35 -2.70
CA THR A 52 -5.22 -6.25 -1.93
C THR A 52 -4.42 -6.87 -0.80
N ALA A 53 -4.81 -6.59 0.44
CA ALA A 53 -4.31 -7.32 1.61
C ALA A 53 -4.98 -8.71 1.65
N MET A 54 -4.32 -9.72 1.05
CA MET A 54 -4.86 -11.08 0.87
C MET A 54 -5.49 -11.69 2.13
N LEU A 55 -4.95 -11.40 3.31
CA LEU A 55 -5.41 -11.99 4.57
C LEU A 55 -6.56 -11.23 5.25
N ARG A 56 -6.86 -9.99 4.83
CA ARG A 56 -7.93 -9.17 5.41
C ARG A 56 -9.06 -8.86 4.42
N GLY A 57 -8.92 -9.24 3.15
CA GLY A 57 -9.89 -8.87 2.11
C GLY A 57 -10.00 -7.36 1.87
N LEU A 58 -9.07 -6.58 2.42
CA LEU A 58 -9.06 -5.14 2.29
C LEU A 58 -8.36 -4.76 0.99
N THR A 59 -9.09 -4.03 0.15
CA THR A 59 -8.55 -3.43 -1.06
C THR A 59 -8.29 -1.96 -0.78
N LEU A 60 -7.07 -1.53 -1.07
CA LEU A 60 -6.62 -0.15 -0.97
C LEU A 60 -6.23 0.29 -2.37
N THR A 61 -6.97 1.23 -2.95
CA THR A 61 -6.56 1.88 -4.20
C THR A 61 -5.73 3.10 -3.87
N ARG A 62 -4.64 3.30 -4.60
CA ARG A 62 -3.83 4.51 -4.53
C ARG A 62 -3.44 4.92 -5.94
N SER A 63 -3.38 6.21 -6.18
CA SER A 63 -2.94 6.73 -7.47
C SER A 63 -2.09 7.99 -7.34
N VAL A 64 -1.15 8.14 -8.26
CA VAL A 64 -0.52 9.41 -8.60
C VAL A 64 -1.22 9.85 -9.88
N LYS A 65 -1.92 10.98 -9.86
CA LYS A 65 -2.67 11.51 -11.02
C LYS A 65 -1.75 12.10 -12.09
N GLY A 66 -0.58 12.58 -11.67
CA GLY A 66 0.37 13.28 -12.52
C GLY A 66 0.50 14.76 -12.13
N PRO A 67 1.30 15.52 -12.89
CA PRO A 67 1.53 16.93 -12.61
C PRO A 67 0.31 17.77 -12.99
N ASP A 68 -0.05 18.71 -12.12
CA ASP A 68 -1.02 19.76 -12.37
C ASP A 68 -0.41 21.11 -11.98
N GLY A 69 0.08 21.84 -12.99
CA GLY A 69 0.89 23.05 -12.79
C GLY A 69 2.15 22.74 -11.98
N ASP A 70 2.29 23.44 -10.85
CA ASP A 70 3.42 23.29 -9.91
C ASP A 70 3.18 22.22 -8.82
N THR A 71 2.09 21.45 -8.94
CA THR A 71 1.69 20.43 -7.97
C THR A 71 1.59 19.04 -8.59
N CYS A 72 1.54 18.03 -7.73
CA CYS A 72 1.34 16.64 -8.07
C CYS A 72 0.11 16.10 -7.35
N GLY A 73 -0.86 15.62 -8.12
CA GLY A 73 -2.05 14.99 -7.56
C GLY A 73 -1.74 13.59 -7.06
N VAL A 74 -2.01 13.31 -5.79
CA VAL A 74 -1.89 11.98 -5.16
C VAL A 74 -3.22 11.63 -4.48
N GLU A 75 -3.70 10.41 -4.69
CA GLU A 75 -4.96 9.92 -4.14
C GLU A 75 -4.74 8.61 -3.40
N LEU A 76 -5.30 8.49 -2.20
CA LEU A 76 -5.27 7.27 -1.39
C LEU A 76 -6.68 6.92 -0.93
N GLN A 77 -7.11 5.71 -1.20
CA GLN A 77 -8.38 5.18 -0.71
C GLN A 77 -8.19 4.53 0.66
N THR A 78 -9.04 4.88 1.63
CA THR A 78 -9.13 4.18 2.91
C THR A 78 -9.75 2.79 2.70
N PRO A 79 -9.43 1.80 3.56
CA PRO A 79 -9.95 0.45 3.38
C PRO A 79 -11.48 0.41 3.58
N ALA A 80 -12.15 -0.48 2.84
CA ALA A 80 -13.57 -0.81 2.99
C ALA A 80 -13.94 -1.15 4.46
N PRO A 81 -15.19 -0.93 4.92
CA PRO A 81 -16.43 -0.80 4.15
C PRO A 81 -16.88 0.61 3.77
N PHE A 82 -16.27 1.67 4.32
CA PHE A 82 -16.59 3.06 3.98
C PHE A 82 -15.37 3.70 3.32
N PRO A 83 -15.16 3.46 2.00
CA PRO A 83 -14.02 4.01 1.31
C PRO A 83 -14.14 5.53 1.23
N GLN A 84 -13.14 6.19 1.79
CA GLN A 84 -12.92 7.62 1.67
C GLN A 84 -11.64 7.83 0.86
N PHE A 85 -11.61 8.88 0.06
CA PHE A 85 -10.44 9.20 -0.76
C PHE A 85 -9.73 10.41 -0.16
N LEU A 86 -8.50 10.20 0.31
CA LEU A 86 -7.59 11.30 0.60
C LEU A 86 -7.01 11.78 -0.74
N VAL A 87 -7.43 12.96 -1.18
CA VAL A 87 -6.95 13.60 -2.40
C VAL A 87 -6.02 14.74 -2.00
N CYS A 88 -4.78 14.69 -2.47
CA CYS A 88 -3.72 15.62 -2.14
C CYS A 88 -3.13 16.27 -3.39
N ASP A 89 -2.96 17.58 -3.37
CA ASP A 89 -2.31 18.34 -4.44
C ASP A 89 -0.99 18.92 -3.87
N LEU A 90 0.11 18.17 -4.04
CA LEU A 90 1.36 18.40 -3.30
C LEU A 90 2.42 19.11 -4.17
N PRO A 91 3.23 20.04 -3.63
CA PRO A 91 4.24 20.74 -4.42
C PRO A 91 5.28 19.81 -5.07
N LEU A 92 5.57 20.02 -6.36
CA LEU A 92 6.48 19.16 -7.13
C LEU A 92 7.90 19.09 -6.57
N ASP A 93 8.39 20.19 -5.98
CA ASP A 93 9.71 20.29 -5.37
C ASP A 93 9.88 19.40 -4.14
N GLN A 94 8.78 19.10 -3.43
CA GLN A 94 8.77 18.28 -2.22
C GLN A 94 8.56 16.78 -2.52
N MET A 95 8.09 16.45 -3.72
CA MET A 95 7.74 15.07 -4.10
C MET A 95 8.85 14.03 -3.89
N PRO A 96 10.14 14.30 -4.19
CA PRO A 96 11.21 13.33 -3.93
C PRO A 96 11.38 12.99 -2.45
N GLU A 97 11.23 13.97 -1.57
CA GLU A 97 11.34 13.76 -0.12
C GLU A 97 10.14 12.99 0.42
N LEU A 98 8.93 13.39 0.00
CA LEU A 98 7.69 12.70 0.35
C LEU A 98 7.70 11.24 -0.14
N ALA A 99 8.25 10.99 -1.32
CA ALA A 99 8.43 9.65 -1.85
C ALA A 99 9.40 8.80 -1.02
N ALA A 100 10.51 9.38 -0.58
CA ALA A 100 11.45 8.68 0.29
C ALA A 100 10.83 8.37 1.67
N SER A 101 10.09 9.32 2.25
CA SER A 101 9.36 9.15 3.51
C SER A 101 8.29 8.06 3.39
N PHE A 102 7.46 8.10 2.34
CA PHE A 102 6.50 7.03 2.05
C PHE A 102 7.17 5.67 1.89
N LEU A 103 8.33 5.61 1.21
CA LEU A 103 9.04 4.35 0.99
C LEU A 103 9.49 3.69 2.30
N LYS A 104 9.77 4.46 3.36
CA LYS A 104 10.12 3.92 4.69
C LYS A 104 9.00 3.07 5.28
N GLN A 105 7.76 3.23 4.84
CA GLN A 105 6.66 2.35 5.25
C GLN A 105 6.88 0.89 4.83
N ASN A 106 7.79 0.62 3.88
CA ASN A 106 8.22 -0.74 3.55
C ASN A 106 8.79 -1.52 4.73
N ASP A 107 9.39 -0.83 5.68
CA ASP A 107 10.00 -1.46 6.86
C ASP A 107 8.93 -2.02 7.80
N ASN A 108 7.69 -1.52 7.69
CA ASN A 108 6.53 -1.98 8.43
C ASN A 108 5.76 -3.12 7.73
N ILE A 109 6.26 -3.63 6.59
CA ILE A 109 5.67 -4.77 5.90
C ILE A 109 6.03 -6.04 6.66
N GLY A 110 5.06 -6.57 7.39
CA GLY A 110 5.17 -7.79 8.14
C GLY A 110 5.15 -9.05 7.26
N PRO A 111 5.21 -10.24 7.90
CA PRO A 111 5.10 -11.51 7.20
C PRO A 111 3.81 -11.60 6.37
N PHE A 112 3.86 -12.35 5.26
CA PHE A 112 2.78 -12.46 4.26
C PHE A 112 2.42 -11.15 3.52
N GLY A 113 3.20 -10.08 3.65
CA GLY A 113 2.92 -8.81 2.99
C GLY A 113 1.83 -8.00 3.69
N ILE A 114 1.51 -8.33 4.95
CA ILE A 114 0.60 -7.52 5.76
C ILE A 114 1.29 -6.20 6.08
N THR A 115 0.71 -5.09 5.61
CA THR A 115 1.16 -3.76 6.02
C THR A 115 0.22 -3.25 7.10
N ARG A 116 0.78 -2.74 8.20
CA ARG A 116 0.02 -1.91 9.13
C ARG A 116 0.18 -0.47 8.69
N VAL A 117 -0.83 0.07 8.03
CA VAL A 117 -0.89 1.50 7.73
C VAL A 117 -1.19 2.20 9.05
N TYR A 118 -0.22 2.97 9.55
CA TYR A 118 -0.39 3.81 10.74
C TYR A 118 -0.48 5.26 10.27
N ILE A 119 -1.65 5.88 10.46
CA ILE A 119 -1.80 7.32 10.34
C ILE A 119 -1.70 7.86 11.76
N ASP A 120 -0.61 8.55 12.05
CA ASP A 120 -0.33 9.21 13.31
C ASP A 120 -0.24 10.72 13.06
N ILE A 121 -1.24 11.42 13.57
CA ILE A 121 -1.41 12.87 13.47
C ILE A 121 -0.36 13.67 14.26
N ALA A 122 0.40 13.01 15.15
CA ALA A 122 1.52 13.61 15.87
C ALA A 122 2.89 13.22 15.29
N SER A 123 2.93 12.48 14.18
CA SER A 123 4.17 12.04 13.54
C SER A 123 4.92 13.19 12.89
N ASP A 124 6.25 13.19 13.04
CA ASP A 124 7.19 14.07 12.35
C ASP A 124 7.60 13.57 10.96
N ASP A 125 7.07 12.42 10.53
CA ASP A 125 7.32 11.86 9.20
C ASP A 125 6.76 12.79 8.09
N PRO A 126 7.59 13.23 7.12
CA PRO A 126 7.18 14.23 6.13
C PRO A 126 5.91 13.87 5.36
N TRP A 127 5.74 12.59 5.02
CA TRP A 127 4.55 12.10 4.36
C TRP A 127 3.29 12.22 5.23
N GLN A 128 3.39 11.92 6.54
CA GLN A 128 2.29 12.08 7.48
C GLN A 128 1.93 13.55 7.69
N VAL A 129 2.93 14.43 7.79
CA VAL A 129 2.71 15.88 7.88
C VAL A 129 2.02 16.39 6.61
N ALA A 130 2.46 15.96 5.43
CA ALA A 130 1.84 16.34 4.16
C ALA A 130 0.37 15.88 4.05
N MET A 131 0.07 14.63 4.44
CA MET A 131 -1.29 14.09 4.45
C MET A 131 -2.25 14.84 5.39
N ASN A 132 -1.72 15.45 6.45
CA ASN A 132 -2.48 16.23 7.42
C ASN A 132 -2.50 17.74 7.11
N SER A 133 -1.92 18.17 5.99
CA SER A 133 -1.85 19.57 5.58
C SER A 133 -3.10 20.02 4.81
N ALA A 134 -3.25 21.34 4.61
CA ALA A 134 -4.34 21.90 3.80
C ALA A 134 -4.26 21.51 2.29
N ALA A 135 -3.14 20.91 1.85
CA ALA A 135 -3.00 20.38 0.50
C ALA A 135 -3.80 19.09 0.29
N CYS A 136 -4.28 18.46 1.36
CA CYS A 136 -5.04 17.21 1.32
C CYS A 136 -6.47 17.41 1.82
N ARG A 137 -7.41 16.72 1.18
CA ARG A 137 -8.83 16.71 1.55
C ARG A 137 -9.39 15.31 1.47
N ILE A 138 -10.41 15.04 2.30
CA ILE A 138 -11.16 13.79 2.26
C ILE A 138 -12.39 13.98 1.38
N GLU A 139 -12.52 13.17 0.34
CA GLU A 139 -13.67 13.09 -0.55
C GLU A 139 -14.45 11.79 -0.31
N GLU A 140 -15.77 11.89 -0.16
CA GLU A 140 -16.69 10.75 -0.21
C GLU A 140 -17.22 10.61 -1.64
N ARG A 141 -17.10 9.42 -2.23
CA ARG A 141 -17.57 9.12 -3.59
C ARG A 141 -18.47 7.90 -3.61
#